data_AF-A0A4U9HDZ0-F1
#
_entry.id   AF-A0A4U9HDZ0-F1
#
_cell.length_a   1.000
_cell.length_b   1.000
_cell.length_c   1.000
_cell.angle_alpha   90.00
_cell.angle_beta   90.00
_cell.angle_gamma   90.00
#
_symmetry.space_group_name_H-M   'P 1'
#
loop_
_entity.id
_entity.type
_entity.pdbx_description
1 polymer ?
#
loop_
_entity_poly.entity_id
_entity_poly.type
_entity_poly.pdbx_seq_one_letter_code
_entity_poly.pdbx_strand_id
1 'polypeptide(L)'
;MYMCIYGMDSPGGYQLVGRTLPIWNKFLTNPQFSAGEPWLLRFFDQVRFYPVSEQELETQREAFRAGRMTIRIEHSEFDFAEYRRFLTENADDIDAFRSRQQQAFAGEVARWQTQENEPEAQLLPPVAPEEVDGELVSADLNGNVWKVLVEPARRWPPVSR
;
A
#
# COMPACT_ATOMS: atom_id res chain seq x y z
N MET A 1 3.20 -7.44 -14.02
CA MET A 1 3.24 -6.62 -12.80
C MET A 1 1.98 -5.79 -12.79
N TYR A 2 1.24 -5.81 -11.69
CA TYR A 2 0.02 -5.01 -11.54
C TYR A 2 0.31 -3.82 -10.61
N MET A 3 -0.49 -2.78 -10.73
CA MET A 3 -0.41 -1.59 -9.88
C MET A 3 -1.79 -1.34 -9.28
N CYS A 4 -1.83 -0.97 -8.01
CA CYS A 4 -3.07 -0.68 -7.30
C CYS A 4 -2.97 0.64 -6.55
N ILE A 5 -4.09 1.34 -6.47
CA ILE A 5 -4.30 2.44 -5.51
C ILE A 5 -5.29 1.92 -4.48
N TYR A 6 -4.90 1.91 -3.21
CA TYR A 6 -5.79 1.58 -2.11
C TYR A 6 -6.77 2.74 -1.89
N GLY A 7 -8.02 2.56 -2.33
CA GLY A 7 -9.06 3.59 -2.24
C GLY A 7 -9.59 3.82 -0.82
N MET A 8 -9.41 2.84 0.08
CA MET A 8 -9.81 2.89 1.48
C MET A 8 -8.74 2.26 2.36
N ASP A 9 -8.75 2.61 3.64
CA ASP A 9 -7.90 1.97 4.66
C ASP A 9 -8.28 0.49 4.75
N SER A 10 -7.39 -0.38 4.27
CA SER A 10 -7.67 -1.81 4.10
C SER A 10 -6.38 -2.63 4.16
N PRO A 11 -6.46 -3.92 4.53
CA PRO A 11 -5.34 -4.84 4.37
C PRO A 11 -4.88 -4.93 2.91
N GLY A 12 -3.58 -5.16 2.69
CA GLY A 12 -3.01 -5.19 1.36
C GLY A 12 -1.80 -6.12 1.27
N GLY A 13 -1.65 -6.78 0.11
CA GLY A 13 -0.51 -7.66 -0.19
C GLY A 13 0.41 -7.14 -1.30
N TYR A 14 0.13 -5.96 -1.86
CA TYR A 14 1.00 -5.35 -2.87
C TYR A 14 2.20 -4.67 -2.22
N GLN A 15 3.32 -4.66 -2.93
CA GLN A 15 4.51 -3.91 -2.51
C GLN A 15 4.19 -2.41 -2.50
N LEU A 16 4.54 -1.74 -1.39
CA LEU A 16 4.26 -0.32 -1.20
C LEU A 16 5.33 0.53 -1.90
N VAL A 17 4.91 1.36 -2.86
CA VAL A 17 5.82 2.19 -3.67
C VAL A 17 5.58 3.69 -3.52
N GLY A 18 4.49 4.10 -2.86
CA GLY A 18 4.16 5.51 -2.65
C GLY A 18 2.71 5.76 -2.23
N ARG A 19 2.32 7.03 -2.22
CA ARG A 19 0.96 7.51 -1.91
C ARG A 19 0.47 8.46 -3.01
N THR A 20 -0.85 8.56 -3.16
CA THR A 20 -1.51 9.49 -4.10
C THR A 20 -2.79 10.07 -3.48
N LEU A 21 -3.58 10.82 -4.23
CA LEU A 21 -4.89 11.34 -3.82
C LEU A 21 -5.91 10.20 -3.62
N PRO A 22 -6.92 10.38 -2.75
CA PRO A 22 -7.97 9.37 -2.60
C PRO A 22 -8.78 9.25 -3.90
N ILE A 23 -8.89 8.02 -4.42
CA ILE A 23 -9.70 7.70 -5.62
C ILE A 23 -11.13 7.26 -5.28
N TRP A 24 -11.46 7.25 -4.00
CA TRP A 24 -12.78 6.93 -3.47
C TRP A 24 -13.25 8.05 -2.55
N ASN A 25 -14.45 8.57 -2.79
CA ASN A 25 -15.08 9.59 -1.95
C ASN A 25 -16.57 9.31 -1.77
N LYS A 26 -16.93 8.76 -0.60
CA LYS A 26 -18.34 8.46 -0.26
C LYS A 26 -19.16 9.73 0.03
N PHE A 27 -18.52 10.76 0.57
CA PHE A 27 -19.16 12.01 0.94
C PHE A 27 -18.80 13.07 -0.09
N LEU A 28 -19.66 13.22 -1.09
CA LEU A 28 -19.41 14.05 -2.27
C LEU A 28 -19.22 15.53 -1.89
N THR A 29 -17.96 15.93 -1.81
CA THR A 29 -17.50 17.30 -1.61
C THR A 29 -16.73 17.83 -2.81
N ASN A 30 -16.28 16.92 -3.70
CA ASN A 30 -15.49 17.24 -4.87
C ASN A 30 -16.29 16.94 -6.16
N PRO A 31 -16.44 17.92 -7.07
CA PRO A 31 -17.26 17.77 -8.28
C PRO A 31 -16.68 16.81 -9.32
N GLN A 32 -15.44 16.33 -9.17
CA GLN A 32 -14.85 15.34 -10.08
C GLN A 32 -15.39 13.92 -9.87
N PHE A 33 -16.08 13.68 -8.76
CA PHE A 33 -16.84 12.46 -8.54
C PHE A 33 -18.23 12.64 -9.15
N SER A 34 -18.67 11.66 -9.94
CA SER A 34 -20.00 11.70 -10.54
C SER A 34 -21.08 11.52 -9.47
N ALA A 35 -22.25 12.15 -9.66
CA ALA A 35 -23.32 12.10 -8.67
C ALA A 35 -23.78 10.65 -8.40
N GLY A 36 -23.70 10.21 -7.14
CA GLY A 36 -24.01 8.84 -6.74
C GLY A 36 -22.89 7.82 -6.96
N GLU A 37 -21.76 8.21 -7.57
CA GLU A 37 -20.62 7.33 -7.83
C GLU A 37 -19.43 7.74 -6.95
N PRO A 38 -19.11 6.97 -5.89
CA PRO A 38 -18.00 7.29 -5.01
C PRO A 38 -16.61 6.96 -5.59
N TRP A 39 -16.52 6.26 -6.72
CA TRP A 39 -15.25 5.93 -7.38
C TRP A 39 -14.89 6.98 -8.45
N LEU A 40 -13.61 7.35 -8.51
CA LEU A 40 -13.11 8.30 -9.51
C LEU A 40 -12.79 7.63 -10.86
N LEU A 41 -12.31 6.40 -10.83
CA LEU A 41 -11.82 5.68 -11.99
C LEU A 41 -12.87 4.70 -12.51
N ARG A 42 -12.93 4.54 -13.84
CA ARG A 42 -13.75 3.55 -14.55
C ARG A 42 -12.85 2.54 -15.25
N PHE A 43 -13.45 1.45 -15.75
CA PHE A 43 -12.72 0.51 -16.59
C PHE A 43 -12.16 1.21 -17.83
N PHE A 44 -10.95 0.83 -18.23
CA PHE A 44 -10.17 1.39 -19.35
C PHE A 44 -9.60 2.81 -19.14
N ASP A 45 -9.87 3.45 -18.00
CA ASP A 45 -9.18 4.70 -17.67
C ASP A 45 -7.68 4.48 -17.52
N GLN A 46 -6.90 5.47 -17.94
CA GLN A 46 -5.45 5.48 -17.83
C GLN A 46 -4.99 6.38 -16.68
N VAL A 47 -4.11 5.87 -15.83
CA VAL A 47 -3.55 6.62 -14.69
C VAL A 47 -2.11 7.00 -14.99
N ARG A 48 -1.79 8.29 -14.85
CA ARG A 48 -0.43 8.81 -14.97
C ARG A 48 -0.02 9.52 -13.69
N PHE A 49 1.05 9.06 -13.05
CA PHE A 49 1.62 9.70 -11.87
C PHE A 49 2.61 10.80 -12.28
N TYR A 50 2.71 11.82 -11.43
CA TYR A 50 3.75 12.86 -11.50
C TYR A 50 4.34 13.06 -10.11
N PRO A 51 5.64 13.40 -10.01
CA PRO A 51 6.30 13.51 -8.72
C PRO A 51 5.86 14.78 -7.97
N VAL A 52 5.65 14.64 -6.66
CA VAL A 52 5.40 15.72 -5.70
C VAL A 52 6.14 15.39 -4.40
N SER A 53 6.38 16.39 -3.57
CA SER A 53 6.88 16.15 -2.20
C SER A 53 5.77 15.59 -1.29
N GLU A 54 6.13 14.97 -0.17
CA GLU A 54 5.15 14.50 0.82
C GLU A 54 4.31 15.66 1.39
N GLN A 55 4.94 16.80 1.69
CA GLN A 55 4.25 17.98 2.21
C GLN A 55 3.24 18.54 1.19
N GLU A 56 3.63 18.57 -0.08
CA GLU A 56 2.76 18.98 -1.17
C GLU A 56 1.59 17.99 -1.31
N LEU A 57 1.86 16.69 -1.27
CA LEU A 57 0.81 15.66 -1.34
C LEU A 57 -0.20 15.81 -0.18
N GLU A 58 0.24 16.10 1.03
CA GLU A 58 -0.69 16.27 2.16
C GLU A 58 -1.61 17.48 1.96
N THR A 59 -1.05 18.60 1.50
CA THR A 59 -1.81 19.80 1.15
C THR A 59 -2.82 19.52 0.03
N GLN A 60 -2.38 18.82 -1.02
CA GLN A 60 -3.23 18.42 -2.15
C GLN A 60 -4.35 17.46 -1.69
N ARG A 61 -4.07 16.52 -0.78
CA ARG A 61 -5.08 15.59 -0.24
C ARG A 61 -6.16 16.31 0.54
N GLU A 62 -5.81 17.30 1.36
CA GLU A 62 -6.80 18.10 2.09
C GLU A 62 -7.66 18.92 1.12
N ALA A 63 -7.04 19.63 0.18
CA ALA A 63 -7.74 20.45 -0.80
C ALA A 63 -8.65 19.61 -1.71
N PHE A 64 -8.18 18.44 -2.16
CA PHE A 64 -8.95 17.53 -3.01
C PHE A 64 -10.15 16.95 -2.28
N ARG A 65 -9.98 16.52 -1.02
CA ARG A 65 -11.10 16.06 -0.17
C ARG A 65 -12.13 17.15 0.10
N ALA A 66 -11.72 18.41 0.14
CA ALA A 66 -12.63 19.53 0.33
C ALA A 66 -13.21 20.09 -0.98
N GLY A 67 -12.90 19.49 -2.14
CA GLY A 67 -13.35 19.97 -3.45
C GLY A 67 -12.68 21.26 -3.93
N ARG A 68 -11.61 21.72 -3.26
CA ARG A 68 -10.87 22.95 -3.59
C ARG A 68 -9.75 22.72 -4.60
N MET A 69 -9.43 21.47 -4.90
CA MET A 69 -8.44 21.06 -5.90
C MET A 69 -9.06 20.06 -6.84
N THR A 70 -8.68 20.16 -8.11
CA THR A 70 -9.00 19.18 -9.14
C THR A 70 -7.73 18.58 -9.73
N ILE A 71 -7.84 17.35 -10.25
CA ILE A 71 -6.82 16.72 -11.08
C ILE A 71 -7.16 16.88 -12.56
N ARG A 72 -6.16 16.75 -13.42
CA ARG A 72 -6.35 16.71 -14.87
C ARG A 72 -7.00 15.39 -15.29
N ILE A 73 -8.18 15.48 -15.89
CA ILE A 73 -8.88 14.36 -16.53
C ILE A 73 -9.09 14.74 -17.99
N GLU A 74 -8.59 13.91 -18.90
CA GLU A 74 -8.69 14.12 -20.35
C GLU A 74 -9.56 13.01 -20.94
N HIS A 75 -10.62 13.39 -21.66
CA HIS A 75 -11.41 12.43 -22.42
C HIS A 75 -10.64 12.03 -23.67
N SER A 76 -10.42 10.73 -23.83
CA SER A 76 -9.71 10.14 -24.96
C SER A 76 -10.32 8.78 -25.32
N GLU A 77 -9.95 8.26 -26.48
CA GLU A 77 -10.33 6.93 -26.93
C GLU A 77 -9.11 6.01 -26.88
N PHE A 78 -9.31 4.78 -26.42
CA PHE A 78 -8.30 3.74 -26.51
C PHE A 78 -8.56 2.89 -27.75
N ASP A 79 -7.77 3.10 -28.80
CA ASP A 79 -7.83 2.30 -30.02
C ASP A 79 -6.95 1.04 -29.86
N PHE A 80 -7.62 -0.11 -29.80
CA PHE A 80 -6.94 -1.40 -29.66
C PHE A 80 -6.13 -1.80 -30.90
N ALA A 81 -6.56 -1.41 -32.10
CA ALA A 81 -5.82 -1.69 -33.34
C ALA A 81 -4.53 -0.86 -33.39
N GLU A 82 -4.60 0.42 -33.00
CA GLU A 82 -3.41 1.26 -32.85
C GLU A 82 -2.44 0.68 -31.81
N TYR A 83 -2.95 0.25 -30.66
CA TYR A 83 -2.12 -0.39 -29.63
C TYR A 83 -1.43 -1.67 -30.14
N ARG A 84 -2.13 -2.51 -30.91
CA ARG A 84 -1.53 -3.71 -31.52
C ARG A 84 -0.44 -3.38 -32.54
N ARG A 85 -0.62 -2.30 -33.31
CA ARG A 85 0.41 -1.82 -34.23
C ARG A 85 1.64 -1.33 -33.44
N PHE A 86 1.45 -0.53 -32.40
CA PHE A 86 2.52 -0.11 -31.49
C PHE A 86 3.31 -1.31 -30.93
N LEU A 87 2.63 -2.38 -30.48
CA LEU A 87 3.30 -3.59 -30.00
C LEU A 87 4.12 -4.29 -31.08
N THR A 88 3.63 -4.29 -32.33
CA THR A 88 4.34 -4.92 -33.46
C THR A 88 5.57 -4.11 -33.85
N GLU A 89 5.44 -2.79 -33.91
CA GLU A 89 6.53 -1.87 -34.25
C GLU A 89 7.67 -1.87 -33.22
N ASN A 90 7.37 -2.21 -31.96
CA ASN A 90 8.34 -2.22 -30.85
C ASN A 90 8.65 -3.65 -30.35
N ALA A 91 8.37 -4.68 -31.15
CA ALA A 91 8.45 -6.08 -30.71
C ALA A 91 9.84 -6.47 -30.20
N ASP A 92 10.90 -6.10 -30.94
CA ASP A 92 12.28 -6.46 -30.59
C ASP A 92 12.71 -5.87 -29.24
N ASP A 93 12.38 -4.60 -28.98
CA ASP A 93 12.70 -3.93 -27.71
C ASP A 93 11.94 -4.54 -26.53
N ILE A 94 10.66 -4.86 -26.75
CA ILE A 94 9.81 -5.51 -25.76
C ILE A 94 10.37 -6.90 -25.41
N ASP A 95 10.75 -7.68 -26.40
CA ASP A 95 11.27 -9.04 -26.20
C ASP A 95 12.66 -9.03 -25.56
N ALA A 96 13.52 -8.09 -25.94
CA ALA A 96 14.81 -7.88 -25.30
C ALA A 96 14.64 -7.55 -23.80
N PHE A 97 13.67 -6.70 -23.45
CA PHE A 97 13.36 -6.40 -22.04
C PHE A 97 12.82 -7.62 -21.29
N ARG A 98 11.85 -8.34 -21.89
CA ARG A 98 11.25 -9.55 -21.28
C ARG A 98 12.29 -10.63 -21.02
N SER A 99 13.21 -10.88 -21.96
CA SER A 99 14.29 -11.86 -21.78
C SER A 99 15.17 -11.51 -20.58
N ARG A 100 15.59 -10.24 -20.44
CA ARG A 100 16.39 -9.79 -19.28
C ARG A 100 15.62 -9.95 -17.97
N GLN A 101 14.34 -9.59 -17.94
CA GLN A 101 13.50 -9.72 -16.76
C GLN A 101 13.36 -11.18 -16.31
N GLN A 102 13.11 -12.10 -17.25
CA GLN A 102 12.96 -13.53 -16.94
C GLN A 102 14.25 -14.13 -16.38
N GLN A 103 15.41 -13.79 -16.96
CA GLN A 103 16.71 -14.22 -16.46
C GLN A 103 16.98 -13.71 -15.05
N ALA A 104 16.70 -12.42 -14.78
CA ALA A 104 16.86 -11.84 -13.45
C ALA A 104 15.93 -12.48 -12.41
N PHE A 105 14.67 -12.73 -12.78
CA PHE A 105 13.69 -13.39 -11.91
C PHE A 105 14.10 -14.83 -11.58
N ALA A 106 14.51 -15.62 -12.58
CA ALA A 106 14.99 -16.99 -12.35
C ALA A 106 16.20 -17.02 -11.42
N GLY A 107 17.12 -16.07 -11.56
CA GLY A 107 18.26 -15.91 -10.66
C GLY A 107 17.86 -15.58 -9.22
N GLU A 108 16.84 -14.73 -9.01
CA GLU A 108 16.34 -14.41 -7.65
C GLU A 108 15.64 -15.61 -6.99
N VAL A 109 14.79 -16.32 -7.74
CA VAL A 109 14.12 -17.53 -7.22
C VAL A 109 15.13 -18.58 -6.78
N ALA A 110 16.18 -18.81 -7.56
CA ALA A 110 17.24 -19.76 -7.20
C ALA A 110 17.97 -19.34 -5.91
N ARG A 111 18.17 -18.04 -5.66
CA ARG A 111 18.77 -17.54 -4.41
C ARG A 111 17.89 -17.84 -3.20
N TRP A 112 16.59 -17.59 -3.28
CA TRP A 112 15.67 -17.85 -2.15
C TRP A 112 15.63 -19.33 -1.76
N GLN A 113 15.59 -20.23 -2.74
CA GLN A 113 15.61 -21.68 -2.49
C GLN A 113 16.86 -22.15 -1.73
N THR A 114 17.99 -21.44 -1.88
CA THR A 114 19.21 -21.76 -1.11
C THR A 114 19.19 -21.20 0.31
N GLN A 115 18.50 -20.08 0.56
CA GLN A 115 18.42 -19.40 1.86
C GLN A 115 17.37 -20.01 2.81
N GLU A 116 16.25 -20.52 2.30
CA GLU A 116 15.18 -21.14 3.11
C GLU A 116 15.62 -22.44 3.83
N ASN A 117 16.82 -22.96 3.58
CA ASN A 117 17.36 -24.13 4.28
C ASN A 117 18.02 -23.78 5.63
N GLU A 118 17.98 -22.54 6.09
CA GLU A 118 18.43 -22.15 7.42
C GLU A 118 17.34 -22.41 8.48
N PRO A 119 17.66 -23.06 9.62
CA PRO A 119 16.65 -23.48 10.59
C PRO A 119 15.96 -22.28 11.25
N GLU A 120 14.62 -22.28 11.23
CA GLU A 120 13.80 -21.29 11.94
C GLU A 120 14.07 -21.30 13.45
N ALA A 121 14.11 -20.12 14.05
CA ALA A 121 14.28 -19.96 15.49
C ALA A 121 13.15 -20.65 16.25
N GLN A 122 13.50 -21.58 17.14
CA GLN A 122 12.54 -22.28 17.99
C GLN A 122 11.88 -21.30 18.96
N LEU A 123 10.55 -21.30 18.98
CA LEU A 123 9.77 -20.59 19.99
C LEU A 123 10.07 -21.19 21.37
N LEU A 124 10.52 -20.35 22.30
CA LEU A 124 10.75 -20.75 23.69
C LEU A 124 9.40 -21.08 24.36
N PRO A 125 9.36 -22.08 25.26
CA PRO A 125 8.16 -22.39 26.02
C PRO A 125 7.78 -21.21 26.94
N PRO A 126 6.49 -21.02 27.23
CA PRO A 126 6.03 -19.96 28.12
C PRO A 126 6.63 -20.13 29.53
N VAL A 127 7.16 -19.04 30.08
CA VAL A 127 7.66 -18.97 31.46
C VAL A 127 6.49 -18.67 32.40
N ALA A 128 6.43 -19.36 33.54
CA ALA A 128 5.40 -19.12 34.55
C ALA A 128 5.55 -17.70 35.15
N PRO A 129 4.44 -16.99 35.41
CA PRO A 129 4.50 -15.65 35.99
C PRO A 129 5.09 -15.69 37.41
N GLU A 130 6.08 -14.82 37.67
CA GLU A 130 6.60 -14.56 39.02
C GLU A 130 5.58 -13.73 39.82
N GLU A 131 5.47 -13.96 41.14
CA GLU A 131 4.68 -13.10 42.02
C GLU A 131 5.40 -11.75 42.17
N VAL A 132 4.76 -10.67 41.72
CA VAL A 132 5.29 -9.30 41.80
C VAL A 132 4.34 -8.44 42.64
N ASP A 133 4.89 -7.61 43.52
CA ASP A 133 4.12 -6.62 44.28
C ASP A 133 3.67 -5.49 43.33
N GLY A 134 2.39 -5.50 42.93
CA GLY A 134 1.82 -4.55 41.98
C GLY A 134 0.44 -4.93 41.46
N GLU A 135 -0.13 -4.07 40.61
CA GLU A 135 -1.38 -4.35 39.88
C GLU A 135 -1.07 -5.10 38.58
N LEU A 136 -1.65 -6.30 38.43
CA LEU A 136 -1.52 -7.08 37.20
C LEU A 136 -2.38 -6.46 36.08
N VAL A 137 -1.74 -6.08 34.98
CA VAL A 137 -2.42 -5.67 33.74
C VAL A 137 -2.34 -6.81 32.73
N SER A 138 -3.48 -7.42 32.40
CA SER A 138 -3.59 -8.49 31.41
C SER A 138 -4.33 -8.02 30.16
N ALA A 139 -3.98 -8.57 29.00
CA ALA A 139 -4.74 -8.34 27.78
C ALA A 139 -6.04 -9.15 27.78
N ASP A 140 -7.15 -8.52 27.34
CA ASP A 140 -8.45 -9.19 27.21
C ASP A 140 -8.54 -10.12 25.99
N LEU A 141 -7.58 -10.00 25.05
CA LEU A 141 -7.55 -10.73 23.79
C LEU A 141 -6.15 -11.29 23.52
N ASN A 142 -6.10 -12.43 22.84
CA ASN A 142 -4.85 -13.02 22.37
C ASN A 142 -4.26 -12.22 21.20
N GLY A 143 -2.94 -12.03 21.19
CA GLY A 143 -2.25 -11.33 20.11
C GLY A 143 -0.73 -11.37 20.25
N ASN A 144 -0.03 -10.85 19.26
CA ASN A 144 1.42 -10.69 19.29
C ASN A 144 1.77 -9.35 19.95
N VAL A 145 2.79 -9.34 20.81
CA VAL A 145 3.31 -8.08 21.39
C VAL A 145 3.99 -7.27 20.29
N TRP A 146 3.39 -6.14 19.90
CA TRP A 146 3.94 -5.28 18.85
C TRP A 146 5.01 -4.32 19.37
N LYS A 147 4.73 -3.63 20.48
CA LYS A 147 5.64 -2.63 21.06
C LYS A 147 5.37 -2.45 22.56
N VAL A 148 6.45 -2.34 23.33
CA VAL A 148 6.39 -1.90 24.74
C VAL A 148 6.55 -0.38 24.78
N LEU A 149 5.57 0.33 25.34
CA LEU A 149 5.52 1.81 25.34
C LEU A 149 6.15 2.46 26.60
N VAL A 150 6.45 1.66 27.61
CA VAL A 150 6.97 2.11 28.90
C VAL A 150 8.25 1.39 29.25
N GLU A 151 9.16 2.10 29.89
CA GLU A 151 10.31 1.51 30.54
C GLU A 151 9.93 1.12 31.97
N PRO A 152 10.59 0.11 32.56
CA PRO A 152 10.47 -0.19 33.98
C PRO A 152 10.65 1.06 34.84
N ALA A 153 9.88 1.18 35.93
CA ALA A 153 9.86 2.31 36.87
C ALA A 153 9.39 3.68 36.30
N ARG A 154 8.97 3.76 35.03
CA ARG A 154 8.34 4.97 34.49
C ARG A 154 6.92 5.14 35.02
N ARG A 155 6.62 6.30 35.59
CA ARG A 155 5.28 6.61 36.13
C ARG A 155 4.26 6.73 34.99
N TRP A 156 3.25 5.88 35.00
CA TRP A 156 2.12 5.93 34.07
C TRP A 156 1.05 6.90 34.58
N PRO A 157 0.53 7.84 33.78
CA PRO A 157 -0.57 8.69 34.20
C PRO A 157 -1.84 7.86 34.43
N PRO A 158 -2.74 8.26 35.35
CA PRO A 158 -3.97 7.52 35.61
C PRO A 158 -4.81 7.46 34.32
N VAL A 159 -5.22 6.24 33.95
CA VAL A 159 -6.13 6.02 32.83
C VAL A 159 -7.54 6.35 33.32
N SER A 160 -8.14 7.43 32.83
CA SER A 160 -9.58 7.68 33.03
C SER A 160 -10.36 6.59 32.28
N ARG A 161 -11.12 5.78 33.01
CA ARG A 161 -12.10 4.85 32.44
C ARG A 161 -13.24 5.61 31.76
#